data_AF-A0A534HYF2-F1
#
_entry.id   AF-A0A534HYF2-F1
#
_cell.length_a   1.000
_cell.length_b   1.000
_cell.length_c   1.000
_cell.angle_alpha   90.00
_cell.angle_beta   90.00
_cell.angle_gamma   90.00
#
_symmetry.space_group_name_H-M   'P 1'
#
loop_
_entity.id
_entity.type
_entity.pdbx_description
1 polymer ?
#
loop_
_entity_poly.entity_id
_entity_poly.type
_entity_poly.pdbx_seq_one_letter_code
_entity_poly.pdbx_strand_id
1 'polypeptide(L)'
;MNTVAAIDPRHAAGQRLRERVFRSATLVAAIAVLALLGGVAISLLAGAWPALAHFRLDFLTREIWNPVTEQFGALAPVYGTLVTSVLALLLAIPVSFGVAIFLTEMAPLWLKRPVGVAIELLAAVPSIIYGIWGLFVLAPVLQRHVQPWLIAWLGPLPLIGKLFQGPPYGIGILTASFVLAIMVIPFISAVMRDVFETVPDVLKESGYGLGATTWEVIWQVVV
;
A
#
# COMPACT_ATOMS: atom_id res chain seq x y z
N MET A 1 -24.44 8.44 -54.65
CA MET A 1 -25.14 9.71 -54.35
C MET A 1 -25.25 9.84 -52.84
N ASN A 2 -24.45 10.74 -52.26
CA ASN A 2 -24.41 11.03 -50.83
C ASN A 2 -25.60 11.93 -50.45
N THR A 3 -26.54 11.42 -49.67
CA THR A 3 -27.52 12.25 -48.96
C THR A 3 -26.97 12.57 -47.57
N VAL A 4 -26.31 13.73 -47.46
CA VAL A 4 -26.05 14.34 -46.16
C VAL A 4 -27.40 14.73 -45.59
N ALA A 5 -27.87 13.98 -44.58
CA ALA A 5 -29.07 14.33 -43.84
C ALA A 5 -28.91 15.73 -43.25
N ALA A 6 -29.76 16.67 -43.68
CA ALA A 6 -29.79 18.02 -43.13
C ALA A 6 -30.17 17.93 -41.65
N ILE A 7 -29.24 18.30 -40.77
CA ILE A 7 -29.48 18.38 -39.32
C ILE A 7 -30.51 19.49 -39.09
N ASP A 8 -31.68 19.13 -38.58
CA ASP A 8 -32.73 20.09 -38.23
C ASP A 8 -32.19 21.13 -37.22
N PRO A 9 -32.20 22.44 -37.54
CA PRO A 9 -31.63 23.48 -36.70
C PRO A 9 -32.30 23.58 -35.32
N ARG A 10 -33.54 23.09 -35.16
CA ARG A 10 -34.23 23.06 -33.85
C ARG A 10 -33.65 22.01 -32.90
N HIS A 11 -33.18 20.89 -33.43
CA HIS A 11 -32.47 19.85 -32.66
C HIS A 11 -31.06 20.29 -32.26
N ALA A 12 -30.39 21.08 -33.12
CA ALA A 12 -29.06 21.62 -32.85
C ALA A 12 -29.04 22.66 -31.70
N ALA A 13 -30.09 23.47 -31.54
CA ALA A 13 -30.17 24.47 -30.47
C ALA A 13 -30.32 23.83 -29.07
N GLY A 14 -31.18 22.81 -28.93
CA GLY A 14 -31.37 22.07 -27.68
C GLY A 14 -30.14 21.27 -27.27
N GLN A 15 -29.40 20.70 -28.23
CA GLN A 15 -28.11 20.05 -27.97
C GLN A 15 -27.05 21.03 -27.46
N ARG A 16 -26.91 22.21 -28.07
CA ARG A 16 -25.95 23.24 -27.64
C ARG A 16 -26.20 23.75 -26.22
N LEU A 17 -27.47 23.90 -25.82
CA LEU A 17 -27.81 24.28 -24.45
C LEU A 17 -27.44 23.18 -23.45
N ARG A 18 -27.79 21.93 -23.75
CA ARG A 18 -27.45 20.77 -22.90
C ARG A 18 -25.94 20.59 -22.78
N GLU A 19 -25.21 20.74 -23.87
CA GLU A 19 -23.75 20.69 -23.90
C GLU A 19 -23.12 21.82 -23.07
N ARG A 20 -23.66 23.05 -23.18
CA ARG A 20 -23.17 24.19 -22.39
C ARG A 20 -23.43 24.00 -20.89
N VAL A 21 -24.63 23.53 -20.52
CA VAL A 21 -24.98 23.22 -19.12
C VAL A 21 -24.11 22.11 -18.56
N PHE A 22 -23.90 21.04 -19.33
CA PHE A 22 -23.01 19.94 -18.93
C PHE A 22 -21.56 20.42 -18.76
N ARG A 23 -21.04 21.20 -19.71
CA ARG A 23 -19.69 21.77 -19.64
C ARG A 23 -19.53 22.74 -18.47
N SER A 24 -20.53 23.59 -18.19
CA SER A 24 -20.46 24.50 -17.05
C SER A 24 -20.57 23.75 -15.72
N ALA A 25 -21.44 22.74 -15.63
CA ALA A 25 -21.59 21.93 -14.42
C ALA A 25 -20.30 21.16 -14.11
N THR A 26 -19.69 20.53 -15.11
CA THR A 26 -18.40 19.84 -14.96
C THR A 26 -17.26 20.79 -14.61
N LEU A 27 -17.21 21.99 -15.21
CA LEU A 27 -16.22 23.01 -14.89
C LEU A 27 -16.40 23.57 -13.48
N VAL A 28 -17.63 23.83 -13.04
CA VAL A 28 -17.94 24.26 -11.67
C VAL A 28 -17.57 23.16 -10.67
N ALA A 29 -17.88 21.89 -10.97
CA ALA A 29 -17.48 20.77 -10.13
C ALA A 29 -15.94 20.67 -10.03
N ALA A 30 -15.21 20.80 -11.14
CA ALA A 30 -13.75 20.79 -11.14
C ALA A 30 -13.16 21.96 -10.32
N ILE A 31 -13.70 23.16 -10.48
CA ILE A 31 -13.29 24.34 -9.69
C ILE A 31 -13.62 24.15 -8.21
N ALA A 32 -14.79 23.61 -7.89
CA ALA A 32 -15.21 23.34 -6.51
C ALA A 32 -14.28 22.34 -5.83
N VAL A 33 -13.88 21.26 -6.53
CA VAL A 33 -12.89 20.30 -6.03
C VAL A 33 -11.55 20.99 -5.78
N LEU A 34 -11.05 21.78 -6.73
CA LEU A 34 -9.80 22.52 -6.56
C LEU A 34 -9.88 23.51 -5.40
N ALA A 35 -11.00 24.22 -5.24
CA ALA A 35 -11.22 25.16 -4.15
C ALA A 35 -11.27 24.46 -2.80
N LEU A 36 -11.93 23.29 -2.71
CA LEU A 36 -11.96 22.48 -1.50
C LEU A 36 -10.56 21.96 -1.14
N LEU A 37 -9.80 21.44 -2.10
CA LEU A 37 -8.42 20.99 -1.87
C LEU A 37 -7.53 22.16 -1.43
N GLY A 38 -7.65 23.33 -2.07
CA GLY A 38 -6.96 24.54 -1.65
C GLY A 38 -7.35 24.99 -0.24
N GLY A 39 -8.64 24.94 0.09
CA GLY A 39 -9.16 25.23 1.43
C GLY A 39 -8.62 24.28 2.49
N VAL A 40 -8.56 22.98 2.20
CA VAL A 40 -7.94 21.97 3.10
C VAL A 40 -6.46 22.28 3.30
N ALA A 41 -5.72 22.56 2.23
CA ALA A 41 -4.30 22.91 2.33
C ALA A 41 -4.07 24.17 3.19
N ILE A 42 -4.87 25.22 2.97
CA ILE A 42 -4.82 26.46 3.77
C ILE A 42 -5.17 26.18 5.24
N SER A 43 -6.22 25.39 5.50
CA SER A 43 -6.63 25.02 6.86
C SER A 43 -5.54 24.25 7.61
N LEU A 44 -4.90 23.29 6.94
CA LEU A 44 -3.77 22.54 7.50
C LEU A 44 -2.56 23.44 7.78
N LEU A 45 -2.22 24.34 6.86
CA LEU A 45 -1.11 25.28 7.05
C LEU A 45 -1.40 26.26 8.20
N ALA A 46 -2.62 26.79 8.28
CA ALA A 46 -3.03 27.68 9.36
C ALA A 46 -3.00 26.97 10.73
N GLY A 47 -3.48 25.73 10.79
CA GLY A 47 -3.44 24.91 12.01
C GLY A 47 -2.03 24.48 12.43
N ALA A 48 -1.15 24.23 11.46
CA ALA A 48 0.24 23.85 11.72
C ALA A 48 1.17 25.05 12.01
N TRP A 49 0.77 26.28 11.64
CA TRP A 49 1.60 27.47 11.75
C TRP A 49 2.14 27.75 13.17
N PRO A 50 1.33 27.66 14.25
CA PRO A 50 1.84 27.89 15.61
C PRO A 50 2.95 26.89 16.00
N ALA A 51 2.79 25.62 15.61
CA ALA A 51 3.78 24.58 15.87
C ALA A 51 5.06 24.82 15.05
N LEU A 52 4.93 25.16 13.77
CA LEU A 52 6.08 25.48 12.90
C LEU A 52 6.86 26.70 13.39
N ALA A 53 6.17 27.73 13.87
CA ALA A 53 6.78 28.92 14.43
C ALA A 53 7.55 28.63 15.72
N HIS A 54 7.00 27.77 16.59
CA HIS A 54 7.62 27.42 17.87
C HIS A 54 8.80 26.46 17.73
N PHE A 55 8.62 25.33 17.04
CA PHE A 55 9.63 24.26 16.96
C PHE A 55 10.60 24.39 15.78
N ARG A 56 10.23 25.16 14.73
CA ARG A 56 11.06 25.42 13.55
C ARG A 56 11.61 24.12 12.94
N LEU A 57 12.81 24.16 12.37
CA LEU A 57 13.48 22.99 11.79
C LEU A 57 13.97 21.99 12.83
N ASP A 58 14.14 22.43 14.08
CA ASP A 58 14.61 21.57 15.19
C ASP A 58 13.58 20.47 15.53
N PHE A 59 12.30 20.70 15.20
CA PHE A 59 11.26 19.68 15.24
C PHE A 59 11.64 18.40 14.48
N LEU A 60 12.28 18.52 13.32
CA LEU A 60 12.59 17.38 12.45
C LEU A 60 13.73 16.53 13.00
N THR A 61 14.65 17.14 13.74
CA THR A 61 15.85 16.48 14.28
C THR A 61 15.66 15.97 15.71
N ARG A 62 14.69 16.51 16.46
CA ARG A 62 14.42 16.06 17.83
C ARG A 62 13.74 14.70 17.87
N GLU A 63 14.24 13.85 18.77
CA GLU A 63 13.68 12.53 19.07
C GLU A 63 12.67 12.57 20.22
N ILE A 64 12.70 13.61 21.05
CA ILE A 64 11.94 13.68 22.30
C ILE A 64 10.48 14.02 22.00
N TRP A 65 9.58 13.17 22.49
CA TRP A 65 8.14 13.43 22.54
C TRP A 65 7.67 13.45 23.99
N ASN A 66 7.52 14.65 24.56
CA ASN A 66 7.10 14.86 25.95
C ASN A 66 5.97 15.90 26.02
N PRO A 67 4.70 15.45 26.15
CA PRO A 67 3.55 16.33 26.30
C PRO A 67 3.53 17.15 27.60
N VAL A 68 4.21 16.68 28.65
CA VAL A 68 4.21 17.38 29.96
C VAL A 68 5.09 18.62 29.91
N THR A 69 6.22 18.54 29.20
CA THR A 69 7.15 19.66 29.03
C THR A 69 6.98 20.40 27.70
N GLU A 70 5.92 20.09 26.95
CA GLU A 70 5.62 20.65 25.62
C GLU A 70 6.80 20.54 24.62
N GLN A 71 7.58 19.46 24.72
CA GLN A 71 8.69 19.19 23.80
C GLN A 71 8.26 18.14 22.79
N PHE A 72 8.18 18.52 21.52
CA PHE A 72 7.79 17.62 20.45
C PHE A 72 8.88 17.53 19.40
N GLY A 73 9.13 16.31 18.93
CA GLY A 73 10.09 15.99 17.89
C GLY A 73 9.53 14.94 16.95
N ALA A 74 9.82 15.08 15.66
CA ALA A 74 9.32 14.20 14.60
C ALA A 74 10.29 13.08 14.25
N LEU A 75 11.56 13.12 14.69
CA LEU A 75 12.55 12.14 14.22
C LEU A 75 12.13 10.71 14.57
N ALA A 76 11.70 10.46 15.80
CA ALA A 76 11.30 9.13 16.25
C ALA A 76 10.10 8.55 15.47
N PRO A 77 8.95 9.25 15.31
CA PRO A 77 7.83 8.73 14.51
C PRO A 77 8.14 8.64 13.01
N VAL A 78 8.93 9.56 12.44
CA VAL A 78 9.34 9.49 11.03
C VAL A 78 10.27 8.30 10.79
N TYR A 79 11.29 8.14 11.64
CA TYR A 79 12.20 6.99 11.57
C TYR A 79 11.43 5.68 11.76
N GLY A 80 10.56 5.61 12.78
CA GLY A 80 9.75 4.43 13.06
C GLY A 80 8.86 4.04 11.88
N THR A 81 8.17 5.00 11.24
CA THR A 81 7.31 4.74 10.08
C THR A 81 8.11 4.30 8.86
N LEU A 82 9.24 4.94 8.55
CA LEU A 82 10.08 4.55 7.44
C LEU A 82 10.67 3.14 7.62
N VAL A 83 11.27 2.85 8.77
CA VAL A 83 11.89 1.55 9.01
C VAL A 83 10.84 0.43 9.02
N THR A 84 9.70 0.63 9.70
CA THR A 84 8.64 -0.38 9.72
C THR A 84 8.04 -0.61 8.34
N SER A 85 7.85 0.44 7.54
CA SER A 85 7.33 0.32 6.18
C SER A 85 8.30 -0.40 5.25
N VAL A 86 9.60 -0.06 5.30
CA VAL A 86 10.62 -0.74 4.51
C VAL A 86 10.71 -2.21 4.88
N LEU A 87 10.80 -2.54 6.17
CA LEU A 87 10.85 -3.93 6.63
C LEU A 87 9.57 -4.69 6.25
N ALA A 88 8.40 -4.07 6.38
CA ALA A 88 7.14 -4.68 5.98
C ALA A 88 7.09 -4.99 4.48
N LEU A 89 7.53 -4.06 3.63
CA LEU A 89 7.58 -4.26 2.17
C LEU A 89 8.60 -5.34 1.78
N LEU A 90 9.78 -5.35 2.41
CA LEU A 90 10.79 -6.39 2.18
C LEU A 90 10.26 -7.80 2.49
N LEU A 91 9.39 -7.93 3.50
CA LEU A 91 8.75 -9.20 3.85
C LEU A 91 7.53 -9.51 2.97
N ALA A 92 6.70 -8.51 2.70
CA ALA A 92 5.43 -8.71 2.00
C ALA A 92 5.61 -8.94 0.50
N ILE A 93 6.48 -8.19 -0.17
CA ILE A 93 6.63 -8.24 -1.64
C ILE A 93 6.98 -9.66 -2.13
N PRO A 94 8.01 -10.35 -1.61
CA PRO A 94 8.35 -11.69 -2.11
C PRO A 94 7.22 -12.70 -1.91
N VAL A 95 6.53 -12.63 -0.76
CA VAL A 95 5.41 -13.52 -0.44
C VAL A 95 4.24 -13.24 -1.38
N SER A 96 3.88 -11.97 -1.56
CA SER A 96 2.77 -11.57 -2.43
C SER A 96 3.01 -11.87 -3.91
N PHE A 97 4.24 -11.68 -4.40
CA PHE A 97 4.62 -12.09 -5.76
C PHE A 97 4.47 -13.59 -5.92
N GLY A 98 4.94 -14.39 -4.95
CA GLY A 98 4.78 -15.84 -4.98
C GLY A 98 3.31 -16.27 -5.01
N VAL A 99 2.46 -15.64 -4.20
CA VAL A 99 1.01 -15.89 -4.19
C VAL A 99 0.37 -15.51 -5.53
N ALA A 100 0.71 -14.34 -6.08
CA ALA A 100 0.18 -13.87 -7.35
C ALA A 100 0.57 -14.79 -8.51
N ILE A 101 1.87 -15.09 -8.66
CA ILE A 101 2.37 -16.01 -9.70
C ILE A 101 1.72 -17.39 -9.57
N PHE A 102 1.61 -17.91 -8.35
CA PHE A 102 0.94 -19.19 -8.12
C PHE A 102 -0.50 -19.14 -8.59
N LEU A 103 -1.26 -18.10 -8.23
CA LEU A 103 -2.68 -18.00 -8.59
C LEU A 103 -2.92 -17.74 -10.07
N THR A 104 -2.03 -17.05 -10.77
CA THR A 104 -2.20 -16.72 -12.19
C THR A 104 -1.73 -17.84 -13.10
N GLU A 105 -0.56 -18.43 -12.82
CA GLU A 105 0.13 -19.31 -13.77
C GLU A 105 0.19 -20.79 -13.35
N MET A 106 0.11 -21.10 -12.05
CA MET A 106 0.31 -22.48 -11.56
C MET A 106 -0.95 -23.12 -10.98
N ALA A 107 -1.87 -22.31 -10.46
CA ALA A 107 -3.01 -22.79 -9.69
C ALA A 107 -4.07 -23.44 -10.59
N PRO A 108 -4.60 -24.62 -10.20
CA PRO A 108 -5.70 -25.22 -10.94
C PRO A 108 -6.98 -24.39 -10.79
N LEU A 109 -7.86 -24.44 -11.79
CA LEU A 109 -9.07 -23.61 -11.89
C LEU A 109 -10.00 -23.69 -10.65
N TRP A 110 -10.05 -24.85 -10.00
CA TRP A 110 -10.85 -25.07 -8.79
C TRP A 110 -10.28 -24.38 -7.54
N LEU A 111 -8.98 -24.10 -7.51
CA LEU A 111 -8.30 -23.42 -6.40
C LEU A 111 -8.19 -21.92 -6.63
N LYS A 112 -8.00 -21.50 -7.89
CA LYS A 112 -7.82 -20.08 -8.27
C LYS A 112 -8.95 -19.19 -7.76
N ARG A 113 -10.20 -19.58 -7.99
CA ARG A 113 -11.38 -18.77 -7.61
C ARG A 113 -11.57 -18.67 -6.09
N PRO A 114 -11.62 -19.77 -5.31
CA PRO A 114 -11.82 -19.66 -3.86
C PRO A 114 -10.69 -18.91 -3.15
N VAL A 115 -9.43 -19.16 -3.54
CA VAL A 115 -8.29 -18.49 -2.90
C VAL A 115 -8.25 -17.01 -3.28
N GLY A 116 -8.54 -16.66 -4.53
CA GLY A 116 -8.67 -15.26 -4.95
C GLY A 116 -9.71 -14.50 -4.13
N VAL A 117 -10.90 -15.07 -3.95
CA VAL A 117 -11.96 -14.49 -3.09
C VAL A 117 -11.49 -14.40 -1.64
N ALA A 118 -10.82 -15.42 -1.10
CA ALA A 118 -10.32 -15.37 0.27
C ALA A 118 -9.29 -14.25 0.49
N ILE A 119 -8.41 -13.99 -0.48
CA ILE A 119 -7.44 -12.89 -0.43
C ILE A 119 -8.14 -11.54 -0.48
N GLU A 120 -9.13 -11.37 -1.36
CA GLU A 120 -9.93 -10.14 -1.44
C GLU A 120 -10.71 -9.88 -0.15
N LEU A 121 -11.30 -10.91 0.44
CA LEU A 121 -11.97 -10.82 1.73
C LEU A 121 -10.99 -10.49 2.86
N LEU A 122 -9.76 -11.03 2.81
CA LEU A 122 -8.70 -10.73 3.78
C LEU A 122 -8.22 -9.27 3.67
N ALA A 123 -8.18 -8.72 2.45
CA ALA A 123 -7.90 -7.31 2.21
C ALA A 123 -9.03 -6.40 2.75
N ALA A 124 -10.28 -6.86 2.80
CA ALA A 124 -11.40 -6.09 3.33
C ALA A 124 -11.43 -6.02 4.87
N VAL A 125 -10.57 -6.76 5.58
CA VAL A 125 -10.53 -6.77 7.04
C VAL A 125 -10.08 -5.39 7.57
N PRO A 126 -10.84 -4.77 8.50
CA PRO A 126 -10.46 -3.50 9.09
C PRO A 126 -9.07 -3.53 9.72
N SER A 127 -8.25 -2.51 9.46
CA SER A 127 -6.86 -2.43 9.93
C SER A 127 -6.73 -2.52 11.47
N ILE A 128 -7.73 -2.05 12.22
CA ILE A 128 -7.76 -2.15 13.68
C ILE A 128 -7.74 -3.60 14.18
N ILE A 129 -8.33 -4.54 13.43
CA ILE A 129 -8.36 -5.96 13.80
C ILE A 129 -6.95 -6.53 13.75
N TYR A 130 -6.20 -6.24 12.68
CA TYR A 130 -4.78 -6.63 12.59
C TYR A 130 -3.95 -6.00 13.70
N GLY A 131 -4.20 -4.74 14.05
CA GLY A 131 -3.50 -4.06 15.14
C GLY A 131 -3.73 -4.71 16.51
N ILE A 132 -4.98 -4.97 16.87
CA ILE A 132 -5.36 -5.61 18.14
C ILE A 132 -4.86 -7.06 18.18
N TRP A 133 -5.02 -7.83 17.10
CA TRP A 133 -4.44 -9.18 16.99
C TRP A 133 -2.91 -9.15 17.14
N GLY A 134 -2.26 -8.19 16.49
CA GLY A 134 -0.82 -7.97 16.57
C GLY A 134 -0.36 -7.73 18.00
N LEU A 135 -1.10 -6.93 18.76
CA LEU A 135 -0.78 -6.60 20.15
C LEU A 135 -1.05 -7.77 21.11
N PHE A 136 -2.19 -8.46 20.99
CA PHE A 136 -2.58 -9.48 21.97
C PHE A 136 -2.14 -10.90 21.63
N VAL A 137 -1.83 -11.18 20.37
CA VAL A 137 -1.46 -12.53 19.91
C VAL A 137 -0.01 -12.55 19.43
N LEU A 138 0.33 -11.72 18.44
CA LEU A 138 1.65 -11.77 17.82
C LEU A 138 2.75 -11.24 18.75
N ALA A 139 2.53 -10.11 19.44
CA ALA A 139 3.52 -9.52 20.33
C ALA A 139 3.95 -10.48 21.46
N PRO A 140 3.03 -11.18 22.18
CA PRO A 140 3.42 -12.19 23.16
C PRO A 140 4.18 -13.38 22.55
N VAL A 141 3.80 -13.82 21.35
CA VAL A 141 4.49 -14.92 20.65
C VAL A 141 5.92 -14.52 20.30
N LEU A 142 6.10 -13.34 19.70
CA LEU A 142 7.42 -12.80 19.38
C LEU A 142 8.24 -12.56 20.64
N GLN A 143 7.64 -12.01 21.69
CA GLN A 143 8.30 -11.76 22.97
C GLN A 143 8.83 -13.04 23.63
N ARG A 144 8.04 -14.12 23.63
CA ARG A 144 8.40 -15.36 24.35
C ARG A 144 9.31 -16.29 23.56
N HIS A 145 9.17 -16.33 22.23
CA HIS A 145 9.85 -17.34 21.41
C HIS A 145 10.86 -16.73 20.44
N VAL A 146 10.48 -15.70 19.69
CA VAL A 146 11.29 -15.23 18.55
C VAL A 146 12.35 -14.22 18.99
N GLN A 147 12.01 -13.22 19.79
CA GLN A 147 12.94 -12.20 20.25
C GLN A 147 14.06 -12.78 21.12
N PRO A 148 13.79 -13.66 22.12
CA PRO A 148 14.87 -14.28 22.91
C PRO A 148 15.81 -15.11 22.05
N TRP A 149 15.26 -15.84 21.06
CA TRP A 149 16.06 -16.58 20.10
C TRP A 149 16.94 -15.65 19.23
N LEU A 150 16.36 -14.58 18.67
CA LEU A 150 17.10 -13.56 17.92
C LEU A 150 18.22 -12.92 18.76
N ILE A 151 17.92 -12.54 19.99
CA ILE A 151 18.89 -11.93 20.92
C ILE A 151 20.03 -12.91 21.20
N ALA A 152 19.75 -14.19 21.45
CA ALA A 152 20.76 -15.19 21.77
C ALA A 152 21.71 -15.47 20.61
N TRP A 153 21.19 -15.55 19.38
CA TRP A 153 21.98 -15.92 18.20
C TRP A 153 22.59 -14.73 17.46
N LEU A 154 21.82 -13.64 17.27
CA LEU A 154 22.28 -12.46 16.53
C LEU A 154 22.87 -11.38 17.45
N GLY A 155 22.50 -11.35 18.74
CA GLY A 155 23.02 -10.37 19.70
C GLY A 155 24.55 -10.37 19.87
N PRO A 156 25.25 -11.53 19.82
CA PRO A 156 26.72 -11.57 19.91
C PRO A 156 27.46 -11.08 18.65
N LEU A 157 26.77 -10.89 17.52
CA LEU A 157 27.43 -10.53 16.26
C LEU A 157 27.92 -9.08 16.27
N PRO A 158 29.16 -8.81 15.81
CA PRO A 158 29.66 -7.44 15.66
C PRO A 158 28.83 -6.71 14.57
N LEU A 159 28.65 -5.39 14.75
CA LEU A 159 27.77 -4.50 13.97
C LEU A 159 26.26 -4.74 14.13
N ILE A 160 25.75 -5.92 13.77
CA ILE A 160 24.30 -6.20 13.70
C ILE A 160 23.71 -6.48 15.07
N GLY A 161 24.48 -7.04 16.00
CA GLY A 161 24.00 -7.42 17.33
C GLY A 161 23.38 -6.27 18.11
N LYS A 162 23.84 -5.02 17.91
CA LYS A 162 23.26 -3.83 18.56
C LYS A 162 21.78 -3.61 18.24
N LEU A 163 21.30 -4.05 17.06
CA LEU A 163 19.90 -3.94 16.66
C LEU A 163 19.01 -4.98 17.36
N PHE A 164 19.60 -6.08 17.80
CA PHE A 164 18.94 -7.21 18.46
C PHE A 164 19.30 -7.29 19.95
N GLN A 165 19.90 -6.25 20.51
CA GLN A 165 20.22 -6.17 21.94
C GLN A 165 19.14 -5.38 22.67
N GLY A 166 18.78 -5.84 23.86
CA GLY A 166 17.78 -5.19 24.72
C GLY A 166 16.70 -6.17 25.21
N PRO A 167 15.81 -5.71 26.11
CA PRO A 167 14.74 -6.54 26.62
C PRO A 167 13.75 -6.93 25.51
N PRO A 168 13.25 -8.17 25.47
CA PRO A 168 12.20 -8.56 24.55
C PRO A 168 10.87 -7.92 24.99
N TYR A 169 10.55 -6.74 24.43
CA TYR A 169 9.34 -6.00 24.77
C TYR A 169 8.09 -6.51 24.02
N GLY A 170 8.25 -7.29 22.94
CA GLY A 170 7.12 -7.73 22.11
C GLY A 170 6.47 -6.63 21.26
N ILE A 171 6.44 -5.36 21.71
CA ILE A 171 5.78 -4.22 21.05
C ILE A 171 6.79 -3.26 20.37
N GLY A 172 7.72 -3.81 19.58
CA GLY A 172 8.77 -3.04 18.90
C GLY A 172 8.62 -2.95 17.39
N ILE A 173 9.63 -2.37 16.74
CA ILE A 173 9.73 -2.21 15.27
C ILE A 173 9.52 -3.55 14.55
N LEU A 174 10.13 -4.63 15.04
CA LEU A 174 9.99 -5.97 14.44
C LEU A 174 8.53 -6.40 14.35
N THR A 175 7.82 -6.38 15.48
CA THR A 175 6.42 -6.79 15.56
C THR A 175 5.53 -5.90 14.72
N ALA A 176 5.71 -4.58 14.78
CA ALA A 176 4.97 -3.64 13.95
C ALA A 176 5.17 -3.91 12.45
N SER A 177 6.41 -4.22 12.04
CA SER A 177 6.73 -4.57 10.65
C SER A 177 6.07 -5.87 10.21
N PHE A 178 6.03 -6.89 11.07
CA PHE A 178 5.34 -8.15 10.77
C PHE A 178 3.82 -7.98 10.66
N VAL A 179 3.19 -7.24 11.58
CA VAL A 179 1.75 -6.96 11.50
C VAL A 179 1.44 -6.21 10.22
N LEU A 180 2.23 -5.18 9.89
CA LEU A 180 2.06 -4.40 8.67
C LEU A 180 2.28 -5.26 7.41
N ALA A 181 3.28 -6.14 7.40
CA ALA A 181 3.51 -7.07 6.29
C ALA A 181 2.30 -7.97 6.06
N ILE A 182 1.79 -8.62 7.11
CA ILE A 182 0.60 -9.48 7.03
C ILE A 182 -0.62 -8.72 6.50
N MET A 183 -0.81 -7.48 6.96
CA MET A 183 -1.91 -6.63 6.53
C MET A 183 -1.82 -6.25 5.04
N VAL A 184 -0.61 -5.99 4.52
CA VAL A 184 -0.40 -5.49 3.15
C VAL A 184 -0.28 -6.63 2.12
N ILE A 185 0.11 -7.84 2.55
CA ILE A 185 0.20 -9.04 1.69
C ILE A 185 -1.04 -9.26 0.81
N PRO A 186 -2.29 -9.29 1.33
CA PRO A 186 -3.45 -9.57 0.49
C PRO A 186 -3.71 -8.47 -0.56
N PHE A 187 -3.43 -7.20 -0.22
CA PHE A 187 -3.54 -6.09 -1.17
C PHE A 187 -2.52 -6.21 -2.30
N ILE A 188 -1.23 -6.43 -1.98
CA ILE A 188 -0.20 -6.60 -3.02
C ILE A 188 -0.50 -7.83 -3.87
N SER A 189 -0.93 -8.94 -3.25
CA SER A 189 -1.23 -10.17 -3.99
C SER A 189 -2.39 -9.97 -4.97
N ALA A 190 -3.46 -9.29 -4.56
CA ALA A 190 -4.59 -8.99 -5.42
C ALA A 190 -4.19 -8.07 -6.58
N VAL A 191 -3.47 -6.99 -6.30
CA VAL A 191 -3.01 -6.05 -7.34
C VAL A 191 -2.05 -6.72 -8.32
N MET A 192 -1.09 -7.51 -7.83
CA MET A 192 -0.13 -8.23 -8.69
C MET A 192 -0.82 -9.29 -9.55
N ARG A 193 -1.79 -10.03 -8.99
CA ARG A 193 -2.61 -10.99 -9.75
C ARG A 193 -3.32 -10.28 -10.90
N ASP A 194 -4.00 -9.17 -10.61
CA ASP A 194 -4.73 -8.40 -11.62
C ASP A 194 -3.77 -7.86 -12.70
N VAL A 195 -2.56 -7.42 -12.33
CA VAL A 195 -1.51 -7.01 -13.28
C VAL A 195 -1.07 -8.17 -14.17
N PHE A 196 -0.74 -9.33 -13.59
CA PHE A 196 -0.30 -10.49 -14.38
C PHE A 196 -1.39 -11.04 -15.31
N GLU A 197 -2.66 -10.94 -14.90
CA GLU A 197 -3.80 -11.33 -15.74
C GLU A 197 -4.04 -10.39 -16.93
N THR A 198 -3.44 -9.19 -16.95
CA THR A 198 -3.52 -8.31 -18.13
C THR A 198 -2.61 -8.75 -19.29
N VAL A 199 -1.67 -9.67 -19.04
CA VAL A 199 -0.75 -10.18 -20.07
C VAL A 199 -1.52 -11.06 -21.06
N PRO A 200 -1.55 -10.71 -22.37
CA PRO A 200 -2.29 -11.47 -23.37
C PRO A 200 -1.86 -12.94 -23.46
N ASP A 201 -2.83 -13.85 -23.51
CA ASP A 201 -2.57 -15.29 -23.58
C ASP A 201 -1.73 -15.69 -24.80
N VAL A 202 -1.89 -14.98 -25.92
CA VAL A 202 -1.11 -15.22 -27.15
C VAL A 202 0.40 -15.08 -26.92
N LEU A 203 0.85 -14.14 -26.07
CA LEU A 203 2.27 -14.00 -25.76
C LEU A 203 2.80 -15.19 -24.96
N LYS A 204 1.99 -15.69 -24.03
CA LYS A 204 2.31 -16.87 -23.20
C LYS A 204 2.34 -18.14 -24.07
N GLU A 205 1.33 -18.35 -24.89
CA GLU A 205 1.24 -19.47 -25.84
C GLU A 205 2.38 -19.46 -26.87
N SER A 206 2.80 -18.27 -27.33
CA SER A 206 3.95 -18.13 -28.23
C SER A 206 5.25 -18.56 -27.56
N GLY A 207 5.45 -18.21 -26.28
CA GLY A 207 6.59 -18.68 -25.49
C GLY A 207 6.64 -20.20 -25.38
N TYR A 208 5.51 -20.83 -25.04
CA TYR A 208 5.40 -22.29 -25.04
C TYR A 208 5.64 -22.91 -26.41
N GLY A 209 5.18 -22.26 -27.49
CA GLY A 209 5.42 -22.69 -28.88
C GLY A 209 6.89 -22.65 -29.31
N LEU A 210 7.71 -21.81 -28.66
CA LEU A 210 9.17 -21.78 -28.84
C LEU A 210 9.92 -22.82 -27.97
N GLY A 211 9.19 -23.60 -27.17
CA GLY A 211 9.76 -24.61 -26.26
C GLY A 211 10.15 -24.06 -24.89
N ALA A 212 9.73 -22.85 -24.53
CA ALA A 212 9.97 -22.29 -23.20
C ALA A 212 9.21 -23.08 -22.12
N THR A 213 9.85 -23.25 -20.97
CA THR A 213 9.27 -23.82 -19.76
C THR A 213 8.32 -22.82 -19.09
N THR A 214 7.43 -23.32 -18.22
CA THR A 214 6.53 -22.45 -17.43
C THR A 214 7.28 -21.41 -16.61
N TRP A 215 8.46 -21.77 -16.08
CA TRP A 215 9.32 -20.84 -15.36
C TRP A 215 9.88 -19.72 -16.27
N GLU A 216 10.32 -20.07 -17.47
CA GLU A 216 10.82 -19.07 -18.43
C GLU A 216 9.70 -18.14 -18.90
N VAL A 217 8.50 -18.66 -19.17
CA VAL A 217 7.34 -17.83 -19.52
C VAL A 217 6.98 -16.87 -18.40
N ILE A 218 6.98 -17.32 -17.14
CA ILE A 218 6.71 -16.46 -15.97
C ILE A 218 7.72 -15.30 -15.91
N TRP A 219 9.02 -15.58 -15.98
CA TRP A 219 10.05 -14.55 -15.76
C TRP A 219 10.41 -13.70 -16.97
N GLN A 220 10.10 -14.15 -18.19
CA GLN A 220 10.47 -13.44 -19.42
C GLN A 220 9.28 -12.81 -20.15
N VAL A 221 8.05 -13.22 -19.82
CA VAL A 221 6.84 -12.76 -20.50
C VAL A 221 5.85 -12.11 -19.53
N VAL A 222 5.67 -12.67 -18.32
CA VAL A 222 4.65 -12.21 -17.37
C VAL A 222 5.16 -11.13 -16.42
N VAL A 223 6.36 -11.34 -15.86
CA VAL A 223 7.06 -10.42 -14.95
C VAL A 223 7.94 -9.46 -15.73
#